data_AF-A0A7J7NQZ0-F1
#
_entry.id   AF-A0A7J7NQZ0-F1
#
_cell.length_a   1.000
_cell.length_b   1.000
_cell.length_c   1.000
_cell.angle_alpha   90.00
_cell.angle_beta   90.00
_cell.angle_gamma   90.00
#
_symmetry.space_group_name_H-M   'P 1'
#
loop_
_entity.id
_entity.type
_entity.pdbx_description
1 polymer ?
#
loop_
_entity_poly.entity_id
_entity_poly.type
_entity_poly.pdbx_seq_one_letter_code
_entity_poly.pdbx_strand_id
1 'polypeptide(L)'
;MEVAETKSSSSYAKPPWLFKGRHFLYDLHCVISALYQLHLVKAETARAFIPKEFKLVEAFGYTLGGFFLAHYDDSPAGMFDELVVIAGIVWNPPTSCA
;
A
#
# COMPACT_ATOMS: atom_id res chain seq x y z
N MET A 1 39.55 -1.41 -15.18
CA MET A 1 38.51 -1.43 -16.23
C MET A 1 37.20 -1.60 -15.48
N GLU A 2 36.45 -0.52 -15.29
CA GLU A 2 35.10 -0.58 -14.71
C GLU A 2 34.28 -1.56 -15.55
N VAL A 3 33.76 -2.60 -14.92
CA VAL A 3 32.86 -3.55 -15.57
C VAL A 3 31.54 -2.81 -15.71
N ALA A 4 31.25 -2.39 -16.94
CA ALA A 4 29.95 -1.84 -17.30
C ALA A 4 28.87 -2.84 -16.90
N GLU A 5 28.02 -2.47 -15.94
CA GLU A 5 26.85 -3.27 -15.59
C GLU A 5 25.88 -3.24 -16.78
N THR A 6 25.95 -4.30 -17.59
CA THR A 6 24.95 -4.65 -18.58
C THR A 6 23.59 -4.69 -17.88
N LYS A 7 22.68 -3.79 -18.26
CA LYS A 7 21.29 -3.74 -17.77
C LYS A 7 20.61 -5.08 -18.01
N SER A 8 20.65 -5.94 -16.98
CA SER A 8 19.88 -7.17 -16.88
C SER A 8 18.41 -6.81 -16.72
N SER A 9 17.61 -7.17 -17.72
CA SER A 9 16.18 -6.92 -17.81
C SER A 9 15.36 -7.91 -16.94
N SER A 10 15.61 -8.01 -15.62
CA SER A 10 14.89 -9.02 -14.82
C SER A 10 14.74 -8.83 -13.31
N SER A 11 15.23 -7.77 -12.65
CA SER A 11 15.03 -7.69 -11.19
C SER A 11 14.94 -6.27 -10.65
N TYR A 12 14.00 -6.05 -9.73
CA TYR A 12 13.95 -4.86 -8.89
C TYR A 12 15.30 -4.63 -8.18
N ALA A 13 15.57 -3.38 -7.82
CA ALA A 13 16.72 -3.02 -6.99
C ALA A 13 16.74 -3.88 -5.69
N LYS A 14 17.90 -4.01 -5.03
CA LYS A 14 17.93 -4.65 -3.70
C LYS A 14 17.27 -3.72 -2.68
N PRO A 15 16.51 -4.25 -1.70
CA PRO A 15 15.94 -3.43 -0.63
C PRO A 15 17.06 -2.77 0.21
N PRO A 16 16.81 -1.62 0.85
CA PRO A 16 15.51 -0.96 1.03
C PRO A 16 15.03 -0.20 -0.22
N TRP A 17 13.74 -0.31 -0.51
CA TRP A 17 13.08 0.41 -1.59
C TRP A 17 12.50 1.73 -1.12
N LEU A 18 12.71 2.78 -1.90
CA LEU A 18 12.17 4.10 -1.63
C LEU A 18 11.03 4.37 -2.61
N PHE A 19 9.89 4.77 -2.07
CA PHE A 19 8.72 5.21 -2.82
C PHE A 19 8.48 6.68 -2.50
N LYS A 20 8.36 7.54 -3.50
CA LYS A 20 8.04 8.96 -3.32
C LYS A 20 6.74 9.30 -4.02
N GLY A 21 5.83 9.90 -3.26
CA GLY A 21 4.59 10.44 -3.81
C GLY A 21 4.80 11.77 -4.52
N ARG A 22 3.75 12.25 -5.19
CA ARG A 22 3.82 13.49 -5.96
C ARG A 22 4.20 14.71 -5.13
N HIS A 23 5.32 15.35 -5.46
CA HIS A 23 5.79 16.60 -4.87
C HIS A 23 5.53 17.74 -5.88
N PHE A 24 4.44 18.50 -5.72
CA PHE A 24 4.27 19.73 -6.48
C PHE A 24 5.01 20.87 -5.78
N LEU A 25 6.10 21.33 -6.39
CA LEU A 25 6.87 22.50 -5.96
C LEU A 25 6.27 23.80 -6.51
N TYR A 26 5.01 24.16 -6.25
CA TYR A 26 4.55 25.55 -6.44
C TYR A 26 3.45 25.87 -5.42
N ASP A 27 3.57 27.05 -4.81
CA ASP A 27 2.70 27.61 -3.77
C ASP A 27 1.20 27.28 -3.94
N LEU A 28 0.61 26.86 -2.82
CA LEU A 28 -0.81 26.99 -2.45
C LEU A 28 -1.80 25.83 -2.63
N HIS A 29 -1.47 24.67 -3.19
CA HIS A 29 -2.36 23.49 -3.08
C HIS A 29 -1.61 22.27 -2.54
N CYS A 30 -1.76 22.02 -1.23
CA CYS A 30 -1.45 20.74 -0.61
C CYS A 30 -2.43 19.68 -1.14
N VAL A 31 -2.15 19.13 -2.33
CA VAL A 31 -2.85 17.96 -2.82
C VAL A 31 -2.21 16.77 -2.11
N ILE A 32 -2.92 16.21 -1.15
CA ILE A 32 -2.53 14.98 -0.45
C ILE A 32 -2.18 13.93 -1.52
N SER A 33 -0.92 13.49 -1.61
CA SER A 33 -0.46 12.54 -2.65
C SER A 33 -1.01 11.13 -2.49
N ALA A 34 -1.75 10.88 -1.40
CA ALA A 34 -2.50 9.66 -1.13
C ALA A 34 -3.89 9.98 -0.56
N LEU A 35 -4.96 9.58 -1.25
CA LEU A 35 -6.33 9.70 -0.77
C LEU A 35 -6.68 8.46 0.05
N TYR A 36 -7.04 8.64 1.32
CA TYR A 36 -7.53 7.55 2.18
C TYR A 36 -9.03 7.70 2.40
N GLN A 37 -9.77 6.62 2.17
CA GLN A 37 -11.18 6.53 2.52
C GLN A 37 -11.41 5.30 3.37
N LEU A 38 -11.69 5.51 4.65
CA LEU A 38 -12.12 4.44 5.56
C LEU A 38 -13.60 4.16 5.34
N HIS A 39 -13.97 2.88 5.40
CA HIS A 39 -15.34 2.45 5.22
C HIS A 39 -15.63 1.17 6.03
N LEU A 40 -16.86 1.04 6.52
CA LEU A 40 -17.32 -0.20 7.14
C LEU A 40 -17.68 -1.19 6.03
N VAL A 41 -16.98 -2.32 6.01
CA VAL A 41 -17.19 -3.40 5.05
C VAL A 41 -17.86 -4.56 5.77
N LYS A 42 -18.81 -5.24 5.13
CA LYS A 42 -19.41 -6.42 5.73
C LYS A 42 -18.34 -7.49 5.97
N ALA A 43 -18.34 -8.07 7.17
CA ALA A 43 -17.34 -9.06 7.57
C ALA A 43 -17.39 -10.30 6.66
N GLU A 44 -18.58 -10.73 6.23
CA GLU A 44 -18.76 -11.83 5.27
C GLU A 44 -18.01 -11.59 3.94
N THR A 45 -18.05 -10.36 3.43
CA THR A 45 -17.39 -9.98 2.17
C THR A 45 -15.89 -9.94 2.36
N ALA A 46 -15.41 -9.26 3.40
CA ALA A 46 -13.98 -9.21 3.71
C ALA A 46 -13.40 -10.62 3.93
N ARG A 47 -14.16 -11.51 4.58
CA ARG A 47 -13.72 -12.87 4.91
C ARG A 47 -13.42 -13.72 3.67
N ALA A 48 -14.06 -13.46 2.54
CA ALA A 48 -13.81 -14.17 1.29
C ALA A 48 -12.41 -13.87 0.70
N PHE A 49 -11.84 -12.70 1.01
CA PHE A 49 -10.55 -12.25 0.45
C PHE A 49 -9.38 -12.42 1.43
N ILE A 50 -9.64 -12.36 2.73
CA ILE A 50 -8.60 -12.52 3.74
C ILE A 50 -8.30 -14.02 3.96
N PRO A 51 -7.03 -14.45 4.10
CA PRO A 51 -6.67 -15.81 4.50
C PRO A 51 -7.14 -16.17 5.92
N LYS A 52 -7.58 -17.42 6.15
CA LYS A 52 -8.30 -17.86 7.37
C LYS A 52 -7.49 -17.72 8.65
N GLU A 53 -6.16 -17.76 8.53
CA GLU A 53 -5.20 -17.54 9.60
C GLU A 53 -5.24 -16.13 10.18
N PHE A 54 -5.66 -15.13 9.40
CA PHE A 54 -5.80 -13.75 9.85
C PHE A 54 -7.22 -13.50 10.36
N LYS A 55 -7.34 -13.12 11.64
CA LYS A 55 -8.60 -12.75 12.26
C LYS A 55 -9.00 -11.34 11.82
N LEU A 56 -10.28 -11.13 11.51
CA LEU A 56 -10.82 -9.81 11.23
C LEU A 56 -11.14 -9.08 12.53
N VAL A 57 -10.95 -7.76 12.55
CA VAL A 57 -11.55 -6.90 13.57
C VAL A 57 -13.00 -6.70 13.19
N GLU A 58 -13.90 -7.44 13.85
CA GLU A 58 -15.33 -7.44 13.54
C GLU A 58 -16.16 -6.84 14.68
N ALA A 59 -17.11 -5.97 14.34
CA ALA A 59 -18.17 -5.49 15.22
C ALA A 59 -19.49 -5.43 14.44
N PHE A 60 -20.55 -6.01 15.00
CA PHE A 60 -21.91 -6.02 14.42
C PHE A 60 -21.98 -6.57 12.98
N GLY A 61 -21.14 -7.55 12.61
CA GLY A 61 -21.10 -8.10 11.26
C GLY A 61 -20.34 -7.24 10.23
N TYR A 62 -19.65 -6.19 10.69
CA TYR A 62 -18.82 -5.31 9.87
C TYR A 62 -17.37 -5.30 10.38
N THR A 63 -16.45 -5.00 9.48
CA THR A 63 -15.05 -4.74 9.78
C THR A 63 -14.68 -3.36 9.26
N LEU A 64 -13.77 -2.67 9.97
CA LEU A 64 -13.22 -1.42 9.50
C LEU A 64 -12.24 -1.72 8.36
N GLY A 65 -12.55 -1.25 7.16
CA GLY A 65 -11.66 -1.35 6.01
C GLY A 65 -11.57 -0.01 5.30
N GLY A 66 -11.22 -0.07 4.03
CA GLY A 66 -11.17 1.12 3.20
C GLY A 66 -10.31 0.88 1.98
N PHE A 67 -9.99 1.98 1.32
CA PHE A 67 -8.97 1.97 0.29
C PHE A 67 -8.08 3.20 0.42
N PHE A 68 -6.88 3.09 -0.15
CA PHE A 68 -6.07 4.26 -0.44
C PHE A 68 -5.67 4.29 -1.91
N LEU A 69 -5.64 5.49 -2.47
CA LEU A 69 -5.16 5.77 -3.81
C LEU A 69 -3.91 6.63 -3.69
N ALA A 70 -2.75 6.08 -4.01
CA ALA A 70 -1.47 6.78 -4.01
C ALA A 70 -0.98 7.00 -5.44
N HIS A 71 -0.26 8.10 -5.67
CA HIS A 71 0.49 8.34 -6.89
C HIS A 71 1.97 8.42 -6.57
N TYR A 72 2.77 7.55 -7.19
CA TYR A 72 4.22 7.50 -7.01
C TYR A 72 4.95 8.10 -8.21
N ASP A 73 5.72 9.15 -7.96
CA ASP A 73 6.59 9.80 -8.96
C ASP A 73 7.98 9.14 -9.03
N ASP A 74 8.37 8.37 -8.00
CA ASP A 74 9.64 7.66 -7.95
C ASP A 74 9.47 6.36 -7.17
N SER A 75 9.83 5.23 -7.78
CA SER A 75 9.81 3.91 -7.17
C SER A 75 10.77 2.94 -7.89
N PRO A 76 11.11 1.78 -7.29
CA PRO A 76 11.88 0.75 -7.97
C PRO A 76 11.22 0.19 -9.24
N ALA A 77 9.91 0.38 -9.41
CA ALA A 77 9.12 -0.05 -10.57
C ALA A 77 8.89 1.10 -11.59
N GLY A 78 9.41 2.31 -11.32
CA GLY A 78 9.08 3.51 -12.07
C GLY A 78 7.86 4.26 -11.50
N MET A 79 7.28 5.16 -12.28
CA MET A 79 6.10 5.93 -11.88
C MET A 79 4.84 5.08 -12.02
N PHE A 80 3.97 5.07 -11.01
CA PHE A 80 2.68 4.39 -11.09
C PHE A 80 1.68 4.90 -10.06
N ASP A 81 0.41 4.61 -10.32
CA ASP A 81 -0.69 4.86 -9.39
C ASP A 81 -1.08 3.55 -8.71
N GLU A 82 -1.21 3.58 -7.38
CA GLU A 82 -1.54 2.42 -6.56
C GLU A 82 -2.91 2.60 -5.92
N LEU A 83 -3.82 1.66 -6.18
CA LEU A 83 -5.07 1.53 -5.44
C LEU A 83 -5.01 0.27 -4.59
N VAL A 84 -5.05 0.43 -3.27
CA VAL A 84 -5.06 -0.69 -2.34
C VAL A 84 -6.36 -0.69 -1.56
N VAL A 85 -7.05 -1.83 -1.56
CA VAL A 85 -8.23 -2.08 -0.73
C VAL A 85 -7.81 -2.94 0.45
N ILE A 86 -8.11 -2.47 1.67
CA ILE A 86 -7.69 -3.11 2.92
C ILE A 86 -8.89 -3.44 3.79
N ALA A 87 -8.76 -4.54 4.55
CA ALA A 87 -9.68 -4.92 5.61
C ALA A 87 -8.95 -4.92 6.95
N GLY A 88 -9.65 -4.54 8.01
CA GLY A 88 -9.12 -4.50 9.37
C GLY A 88 -8.86 -5.90 9.88
N ILE A 89 -7.59 -6.25 10.00
CA ILE A 89 -7.15 -7.50 10.61
C ILE A 89 -6.65 -7.26 12.03
N VAL A 90 -6.86 -8.25 12.89
CA VAL A 90 -6.32 -8.24 14.25
C VAL A 90 -4.80 -8.31 14.16
N TRP A 91 -4.14 -7.39 14.86
CA TRP A 91 -2.69 -7.36 14.98
C TRP A 91 -2.16 -8.70 15.53
N ASN A 92 -1.16 -9.27 14.84
CA ASN A 92 -0.52 -10.51 15.26
C ASN A 92 0.97 -10.23 15.54
N PRO A 93 1.38 -9.99 16.80
CA PRO A 93 2.78 -9.81 17.15
C PRO A 93 3.59 -11.10 16.93
N PRO A 94 4.88 -11.04 16.52
CA PRO A 94 5.74 -9.86 16.29
C PRO A 94 5.78 -9.41 14.81
N THR A 95 5.02 -10.03 13.92
CA THR A 95 5.21 -9.93 12.46
C THR A 95 4.47 -8.76 11.79
N SER A 96 3.74 -7.95 12.56
CA SER A 96 3.02 -6.80 12.03
C SER A 96 3.51 -5.50 12.68
N CYS A 97 3.96 -4.55 11.88
CA CYS A 97 4.24 -3.18 12.31
C CYS A 97 2.95 -2.36 12.20
N ALA A 98 2.61 -1.64 13.26
CA ALA A 98 1.54 -0.63 13.26
C ALA A 98 2.09 0.72 12.79
#